data_AF-A0A6J5TJQ1-F1
#
_entry.id   AF-A0A6J5TJQ1-F1
#
_cell.length_a   1.000
_cell.length_b   1.000
_cell.length_c   1.000
_cell.angle_alpha   90.00
_cell.angle_beta   90.00
_cell.angle_gamma   90.00
#
_symmetry.space_group_name_H-M   'P 1'
#
loop_
_entity.id
_entity.type
_entity.pdbx_description
1 polymer ?
#
loop_
_entity_poly.entity_id
_entity_poly.type
_entity_poly.pdbx_seq_one_letter_code
_entity_poly.pdbx_strand_id
1 'polypeptide(L)'
;MSTTCLSNYWKRFWGRGSSDDYSAAFESAFWKGMNEELLHPSLLSFKLRCWKYATHEHLKNFIQSVVKKTVIVLDISVACHGNLEFTLPLEVFQSMDIKVLKIGRGLVIDILPETHTGLHKIHVDISRPLHPSMLGFYHMCPMLQDLRIEGSVKGRDLHKGQDVYWSVVNRYEFHIHAPRLEFLEIDETVFATFKINELPTLQEARFNSGFFETREHLSGIELWDLSKKVISTFASEAPISKSMIVRDGCLEALGFMFKRMRLSRADEMAAGNYFATIFPSMTVTRTISLEIGHNYAWDVLPYMLSATPRL
;
A
#
# COMPACT_ATOMS: atom_id res chain seq x y z
N MET A 1 19.70 -11.91 4.06
CA MET A 1 18.70 -12.99 3.97
C MET A 1 17.63 -12.73 5.04
N SER A 2 16.48 -12.17 4.67
CA SER A 2 15.41 -11.85 5.62
C SER A 2 14.37 -12.97 5.61
N THR A 3 14.40 -13.81 6.65
CA THR A 3 13.32 -14.72 7.00
C THR A 3 12.18 -13.89 7.58
N THR A 4 11.17 -13.61 6.76
CA THR A 4 9.88 -13.12 7.23
C THR A 4 9.31 -14.09 8.27
N CYS A 5 9.12 -13.61 9.49
CA CYS A 5 8.36 -14.27 10.55
C CYS A 5 6.87 -14.33 10.16
N LEU A 6 6.54 -15.15 9.16
CA LEU A 6 5.21 -15.71 9.01
C LEU A 6 5.16 -16.91 9.96
N SER A 7 4.21 -16.92 10.90
CA SER A 7 3.98 -18.13 11.69
C SER A 7 3.79 -19.31 10.74
N ASN A 8 4.37 -20.47 11.07
CA ASN A 8 4.31 -21.66 10.20
C ASN A 8 2.87 -22.07 9.83
N TYR A 9 1.88 -21.57 10.56
CA TYR A 9 0.45 -21.68 10.26
C TYR A 9 0.08 -21.01 8.91
N TRP A 10 0.64 -19.83 8.61
CA TRP A 10 0.28 -19.04 7.41
C TRP A 10 0.87 -19.59 6.10
N LYS A 11 2.00 -20.28 6.12
CA LYS A 11 2.61 -20.88 4.92
C LYS A 11 1.71 -21.93 4.23
N ARG A 12 0.78 -22.55 4.98
CA ARG A 12 -0.18 -23.52 4.44
C ARG A 12 -1.38 -22.88 3.72
N PHE A 13 -1.70 -21.60 3.96
CA PHE A 13 -2.88 -20.95 3.39
C PHE A 13 -2.70 -20.51 1.93
N TRP A 14 -1.47 -20.39 1.44
CA TRP A 14 -1.16 -19.89 0.08
C TRP A 14 -1.33 -20.95 -1.03
N GLY A 15 -1.97 -22.07 -0.72
CA GLY A 15 -2.22 -23.13 -1.69
C GLY A 15 -3.59 -22.99 -2.36
N ARG A 16 -3.59 -22.42 -3.57
CA ARG A 16 -4.59 -22.56 -4.67
C ARG A 16 -5.70 -21.51 -4.77
N GLY A 17 -6.12 -21.27 -6.03
CA GLY A 17 -7.13 -20.31 -6.48
C GLY A 17 -6.53 -19.03 -7.10
N SER A 18 -6.06 -19.09 -8.35
CA SER A 18 -5.64 -17.89 -9.10
C SER A 18 -6.16 -17.95 -10.52
N SER A 19 -6.97 -16.95 -10.91
CA SER A 19 -7.45 -16.81 -12.28
C SER A 19 -7.18 -15.39 -12.78
N ASP A 20 -6.38 -15.32 -13.85
CA ASP A 20 -6.03 -14.08 -14.53
C ASP A 20 -6.53 -14.18 -15.98
N ASP A 21 -7.42 -13.26 -16.37
CA ASP A 21 -8.05 -13.25 -17.70
C ASP A 21 -7.08 -12.96 -18.87
N TYR A 22 -5.87 -12.50 -18.56
CA TYR A 22 -4.74 -12.42 -19.49
C TYR A 22 -4.32 -13.74 -20.11
N SER A 23 -4.44 -14.82 -19.33
CA SER A 23 -4.02 -16.15 -19.78
C SER A 23 -5.10 -16.85 -20.62
N ALA A 24 -6.33 -16.33 -20.60
CA ALA A 24 -7.44 -16.92 -21.31
C ALA A 24 -7.48 -16.46 -22.77
N ALA A 25 -7.57 -17.43 -23.70
CA ALA A 25 -7.68 -17.13 -25.12
C ALA A 25 -9.03 -16.47 -25.50
N PHE A 26 -10.08 -16.71 -24.72
CA PHE A 26 -11.44 -16.18 -24.93
C PHE A 26 -12.26 -16.28 -23.63
N GLU A 27 -13.35 -15.50 -23.53
CA GLU A 27 -14.19 -15.38 -22.33
C GLU A 27 -14.70 -16.72 -21.78
N SER A 28 -15.12 -17.66 -22.65
CA SER A 28 -15.62 -18.95 -22.19
C SER A 28 -14.53 -19.84 -21.55
N ALA A 29 -13.26 -19.70 -21.97
CA ALA A 29 -12.15 -20.40 -21.32
C ALA A 29 -11.86 -19.82 -19.93
N PHE A 30 -11.94 -18.49 -19.79
CA PHE A 30 -11.81 -17.82 -18.49
C PHE A 30 -12.89 -18.30 -17.51
N TRP A 31 -14.16 -18.25 -17.92
CA TRP A 31 -15.26 -18.68 -17.05
C TRP A 31 -15.26 -20.18 -16.75
N LYS A 32 -14.79 -21.01 -17.69
CA LYS A 32 -14.60 -22.44 -17.42
C LYS A 32 -13.62 -22.66 -16.26
N GLY A 33 -12.44 -22.03 -16.32
CA GLY A 33 -11.45 -22.14 -15.24
C GLY A 33 -11.96 -21.60 -13.90
N MET A 34 -12.68 -20.47 -13.93
CA MET A 34 -13.30 -19.88 -12.74
C MET A 34 -14.33 -20.82 -12.08
N ASN A 35 -15.17 -21.46 -12.89
CA ASN A 35 -16.16 -22.42 -12.39
C ASN A 35 -15.50 -23.69 -11.85
N GLU A 36 -14.41 -24.17 -12.46
CA GLU A 36 -13.64 -25.31 -11.95
C GLU A 36 -13.04 -25.02 -10.57
N GLU A 37 -12.48 -23.82 -10.36
CA GLU A 37 -11.96 -23.38 -9.06
C GLU A 37 -13.08 -23.31 -7.99
N LEU A 38 -14.28 -22.84 -8.35
CA LEU A 38 -15.44 -22.83 -7.45
C LEU A 38 -15.90 -24.23 -7.03
N LEU A 39 -15.69 -25.25 -7.86
CA LEU A 39 -16.04 -26.63 -7.51
C LEU A 39 -15.09 -27.23 -6.46
N HIS A 40 -13.94 -26.59 -6.21
CA HIS A 40 -13.01 -27.06 -5.19
C HIS A 40 -13.65 -26.97 -3.78
N PRO A 41 -13.61 -28.06 -2.99
CA PRO A 41 -14.28 -28.11 -1.68
C PRO A 41 -13.55 -27.29 -0.60
N SER A 42 -12.28 -26.98 -0.79
CA SER A 42 -11.40 -26.30 0.20
C SER A 42 -10.75 -25.03 -0.36
N LEU A 43 -11.55 -24.15 -0.96
CA LEU A 43 -11.09 -22.86 -1.45
C LEU A 43 -10.90 -21.87 -0.29
N LEU A 44 -9.69 -21.81 0.27
CA LEU A 44 -9.35 -20.91 1.39
C LEU A 44 -8.80 -19.55 0.92
N SER A 45 -8.24 -19.50 -0.28
CA SER A 45 -7.70 -18.31 -0.89
C SER A 45 -8.27 -18.20 -2.30
N PHE A 46 -8.63 -17.00 -2.72
CA PHE A 46 -9.13 -16.77 -4.06
C PHE A 46 -8.58 -15.47 -4.63
N LYS A 47 -8.01 -15.55 -5.84
CA LYS A 47 -7.48 -14.42 -6.58
C LYS A 47 -8.17 -14.27 -7.93
N LEU A 48 -8.73 -13.08 -8.17
CA LEU A 48 -9.41 -12.66 -9.39
C LEU A 48 -8.72 -11.44 -9.98
N ARG A 49 -8.19 -11.59 -11.20
CA ARG A 49 -7.77 -10.46 -12.04
C ARG A 49 -8.55 -10.49 -13.34
N CYS A 50 -9.46 -9.53 -13.52
CA CYS A 50 -10.34 -9.44 -14.69
C CYS A 50 -10.23 -8.05 -15.35
N TRP A 51 -9.84 -8.00 -16.62
CA TRP A 51 -9.50 -6.78 -17.37
C TRP A 51 -10.30 -6.63 -18.66
N LYS A 52 -10.79 -7.72 -19.25
CA LYS A 52 -11.44 -7.75 -20.56
C LYS A 52 -12.78 -8.47 -20.56
N TYR A 53 -12.86 -9.61 -19.86
CA TYR A 53 -13.89 -10.61 -20.11
C TYR A 53 -14.84 -10.74 -18.93
N ALA A 54 -15.78 -9.81 -18.78
CA ALA A 54 -17.04 -10.02 -18.04
C ALA A 54 -17.92 -8.76 -17.98
N THR A 55 -19.24 -8.96 -17.93
CA THR A 55 -20.17 -7.94 -17.43
C THR A 55 -20.05 -7.83 -15.90
N HIS A 56 -20.34 -6.64 -15.35
CA HIS A 56 -20.32 -6.43 -13.90
C HIS A 56 -21.31 -7.34 -13.16
N GLU A 57 -22.45 -7.67 -13.76
CA GLU A 57 -23.44 -8.58 -13.17
C GLU A 57 -22.90 -10.00 -13.03
N HIS A 58 -22.24 -10.54 -14.06
CA HIS A 58 -21.63 -11.86 -13.98
C HIS A 58 -20.52 -11.92 -12.93
N LEU A 59 -19.64 -10.90 -12.86
CA LEU A 59 -18.60 -10.82 -11.83
C LEU A 59 -19.21 -10.75 -10.43
N LYS A 60 -20.26 -9.94 -10.25
CA LYS A 60 -20.97 -9.82 -8.97
C LYS A 60 -21.50 -11.17 -8.51
N ASN A 61 -22.25 -11.86 -9.36
CA ASN A 61 -22.85 -13.17 -9.05
C ASN A 61 -21.77 -14.23 -8.76
N PHE A 62 -20.66 -14.17 -9.48
CA PHE A 62 -19.52 -15.05 -9.24
C PHE A 62 -18.85 -14.78 -7.89
N ILE A 63 -18.53 -13.53 -7.57
CA ILE A 63 -17.91 -13.16 -6.28
C ILE A 63 -18.83 -13.54 -5.12
N GLN A 64 -20.14 -13.32 -5.23
CA GLN A 64 -21.10 -13.78 -4.23
C GLN A 64 -21.07 -15.30 -4.03
N SER A 65 -20.81 -16.08 -5.09
CA SER A 65 -20.66 -17.53 -5.01
C SER A 65 -19.35 -17.95 -4.32
N VAL A 66 -18.26 -17.19 -4.55
CA VAL A 66 -16.98 -17.36 -3.84
C VAL A 66 -17.15 -17.05 -2.34
N VAL A 67 -17.84 -15.97 -2.00
CA VAL A 67 -18.04 -15.53 -0.60
C VAL A 67 -18.90 -16.50 0.20
N LYS A 68 -19.79 -17.26 -0.45
CA LYS A 68 -20.57 -18.34 0.18
C LYS A 68 -19.73 -19.56 0.57
N LYS A 69 -18.48 -19.64 0.10
CA LYS A 69 -17.49 -20.64 0.53
C LYS A 69 -16.71 -20.09 1.72
N THR A 70 -16.00 -20.96 2.44
CA THR A 70 -15.14 -20.59 3.57
C THR A 70 -13.81 -19.96 3.09
N VAL A 71 -13.88 -18.84 2.38
CA VAL A 71 -12.72 -18.11 1.84
C VAL A 71 -12.17 -17.18 2.91
N ILE A 72 -10.87 -17.28 3.15
CA ILE A 72 -10.15 -16.50 4.16
C ILE A 72 -9.40 -15.33 3.52
N VAL A 73 -8.84 -15.56 2.33
CA VAL A 73 -8.08 -14.56 1.57
C VAL A 73 -8.79 -14.28 0.26
N LEU A 74 -9.15 -13.02 0.05
CA LEU A 74 -9.78 -12.56 -1.19
C LEU A 74 -8.88 -11.49 -1.84
N ASP A 75 -8.40 -11.76 -3.05
CA ASP A 75 -7.58 -10.86 -3.85
C ASP A 75 -8.32 -10.50 -5.14
N ILE A 76 -8.75 -9.24 -5.28
CA ILE A 76 -9.60 -8.80 -6.39
C ILE A 76 -8.99 -7.59 -7.06
N SER A 77 -8.89 -7.63 -8.39
CA SER A 77 -8.64 -6.46 -9.23
C SER A 77 -9.46 -6.58 -10.51
N VAL A 78 -10.30 -5.58 -10.76
CA VAL A 78 -11.21 -5.55 -11.92
C VAL A 78 -10.97 -4.25 -12.68
N ALA A 79 -10.61 -4.32 -13.96
CA ALA A 79 -10.52 -3.11 -14.77
C ALA A 79 -11.93 -2.59 -15.11
N CYS A 80 -12.07 -1.27 -15.25
CA CYS A 80 -13.34 -0.67 -15.65
C CYS A 80 -13.79 -1.19 -17.01
N HIS A 81 -15.04 -1.65 -17.11
CA HIS A 81 -15.64 -2.08 -18.37
C HIS A 81 -16.55 -0.97 -18.91
N GLY A 82 -16.08 -0.23 -19.92
CA GLY A 82 -16.87 0.78 -20.62
C GLY A 82 -17.37 1.92 -19.71
N ASN A 83 -16.45 2.78 -19.25
CA ASN A 83 -16.69 3.92 -18.33
C ASN A 83 -17.45 3.61 -17.02
N LEU A 84 -17.84 2.36 -16.78
CA LEU A 84 -18.52 1.92 -15.57
C LEU A 84 -17.47 1.38 -14.60
N GLU A 85 -17.57 1.81 -13.35
CA GLU A 85 -16.78 1.27 -12.24
C GLU A 85 -17.46 0.02 -11.67
N PHE A 86 -16.68 -0.90 -11.09
CA PHE A 86 -17.21 -2.13 -10.52
C PHE A 86 -17.35 -2.00 -9.00
N THR A 87 -18.58 -2.04 -8.50
CA THR A 87 -18.85 -2.05 -7.06
C THR A 87 -18.68 -3.44 -6.48
N LEU A 88 -17.82 -3.55 -5.45
CA LEU A 88 -17.61 -4.80 -4.75
C LEU A 88 -18.88 -5.22 -3.99
N PRO A 89 -19.32 -6.48 -4.04
CA PRO A 89 -20.53 -6.92 -3.36
C PRO A 89 -20.42 -6.75 -1.83
N LEU A 90 -21.49 -6.28 -1.19
CA LEU A 90 -21.53 -6.02 0.26
C LEU A 90 -21.26 -7.29 1.08
N GLU A 91 -21.60 -8.45 0.53
CA GLU A 91 -21.36 -9.76 1.14
C GLU A 91 -19.89 -10.01 1.46
N VAL A 92 -18.96 -9.42 0.68
CA VAL A 92 -17.52 -9.50 0.97
C VAL A 92 -17.20 -8.91 2.35
N PHE A 93 -17.85 -7.80 2.69
CA PHE A 93 -17.63 -7.07 3.95
C PHE A 93 -18.45 -7.64 5.10
N GLN A 94 -19.58 -8.30 4.81
CA GLN A 94 -20.41 -9.00 5.80
C GLN A 94 -19.89 -10.39 6.15
N SER A 95 -18.99 -10.95 5.34
CA SER A 95 -18.39 -12.26 5.60
C SER A 95 -17.51 -12.23 6.85
N MET A 96 -17.77 -13.17 7.77
CA MET A 96 -16.94 -13.38 8.94
C MET A 96 -15.75 -14.29 8.66
N ASP A 97 -15.74 -14.99 7.53
CA ASP A 97 -14.67 -15.91 7.14
C ASP A 97 -13.51 -15.15 6.49
N ILE A 98 -13.80 -14.11 5.71
CA ILE A 98 -12.79 -13.31 5.02
C ILE A 98 -12.00 -12.49 6.05
N LYS A 99 -10.71 -12.82 6.20
CA LYS A 99 -9.79 -12.13 7.11
C LYS A 99 -8.81 -11.21 6.38
N VAL A 100 -8.51 -11.52 5.12
CA VAL A 100 -7.55 -10.78 4.30
C VAL A 100 -8.22 -10.34 3.01
N LEU A 101 -8.22 -9.03 2.77
CA LEU A 101 -8.72 -8.45 1.54
C LEU A 101 -7.58 -7.71 0.81
N LYS A 102 -7.25 -8.17 -0.39
CA LYS A 102 -6.31 -7.49 -1.29
C LYS A 102 -7.08 -6.89 -2.44
N ILE A 103 -6.84 -5.60 -2.67
CA ILE A 103 -7.64 -4.79 -3.56
C ILE A 103 -6.71 -4.15 -4.56
N GLY A 104 -7.03 -4.38 -5.83
CA GLY A 104 -6.41 -3.69 -6.94
C GLY A 104 -7.34 -2.64 -7.56
N ARG A 105 -7.24 -2.56 -8.88
CA ARG A 105 -7.75 -1.46 -9.70
C ARG A 105 -9.27 -1.50 -9.82
N GLY A 106 -9.87 -0.33 -10.09
CA GLY A 106 -11.22 -0.18 -10.65
C GLY A 106 -12.38 -0.57 -9.74
N LEU A 107 -12.12 -0.73 -8.43
CA LEU A 107 -13.15 -1.11 -7.47
C LEU A 107 -13.76 0.11 -6.78
N VAL A 108 -15.09 0.10 -6.71
CA VAL A 108 -15.86 0.96 -5.81
C VAL A 108 -16.18 0.14 -4.57
N ILE A 109 -15.79 0.67 -3.41
CA ILE A 109 -16.20 0.15 -2.12
C ILE A 109 -17.36 0.97 -1.60
N ASP A 110 -18.46 0.31 -1.30
CA ASP A 110 -19.64 0.92 -0.68
C ASP A 110 -20.01 0.07 0.54
N ILE A 111 -19.51 0.49 1.71
CA ILE A 111 -19.73 -0.19 2.98
C ILE A 111 -20.74 0.62 3.78
N LEU A 112 -21.82 -0.04 4.22
CA LEU A 112 -22.78 0.59 5.10
C LEU A 112 -22.14 0.82 6.49
N PRO A 113 -22.40 1.95 7.18
CA PRO A 113 -21.79 2.27 8.47
C PRO A 113 -21.90 1.18 9.55
N GLU A 114 -22.97 0.38 9.51
CA GLU A 114 -23.26 -0.67 10.49
C GLU A 114 -22.64 -2.03 10.12
N THR A 115 -21.84 -2.09 9.05
CA THR A 115 -21.24 -3.33 8.58
C THR A 115 -20.13 -3.79 9.54
N HIS A 116 -20.36 -4.90 10.24
CA HIS A 116 -19.37 -5.53 11.09
C HIS A 116 -18.39 -6.37 10.27
N THR A 117 -17.32 -5.74 9.79
CA THR A 117 -16.32 -6.45 8.99
C THR A 117 -15.41 -7.33 9.86
N GLY A 118 -15.21 -8.57 9.42
CA GLY A 118 -14.28 -9.52 10.03
C GLY A 118 -12.82 -9.34 9.59
N LEU A 119 -12.51 -8.25 8.87
CA LEU A 119 -11.23 -8.01 8.20
C LEU A 119 -10.12 -7.69 9.19
N HIS A 120 -9.03 -8.44 9.13
CA HIS A 120 -7.82 -8.24 9.93
C HIS A 120 -6.68 -7.66 9.11
N LYS A 121 -6.68 -7.90 7.79
CA LYS A 121 -5.64 -7.45 6.88
C LYS A 121 -6.23 -6.84 5.62
N ILE A 122 -5.73 -5.66 5.25
CA ILE A 122 -6.09 -4.98 4.02
C ILE A 122 -4.81 -4.64 3.25
N HIS A 123 -4.80 -4.98 1.97
CA HIS A 123 -3.76 -4.59 1.04
C HIS A 123 -4.38 -3.81 -0.13
N VAL A 124 -3.86 -2.62 -0.42
CA VAL A 124 -4.34 -1.76 -1.51
C VAL A 124 -3.22 -1.48 -2.49
N ASP A 125 -3.42 -1.80 -3.76
CA ASP A 125 -2.56 -1.38 -4.88
C ASP A 125 -3.08 -0.08 -5.49
N ILE A 126 -2.32 1.00 -5.29
CA ILE A 126 -2.61 2.37 -5.71
C ILE A 126 -1.89 2.76 -7.01
N SER A 127 -1.28 1.82 -7.73
CA SER A 127 -0.54 2.07 -8.98
C SER A 127 -1.42 2.63 -10.11
N ARG A 128 -2.74 2.63 -9.95
CA ARG A 128 -3.72 3.16 -10.93
C ARG A 128 -4.78 4.00 -10.24
N PRO A 129 -5.52 4.85 -11.00
CA PRO A 129 -6.71 5.55 -10.53
C PRO A 129 -7.60 4.65 -9.67
N LEU A 130 -7.80 5.04 -8.42
CA LEU A 130 -8.73 4.45 -7.48
C LEU A 130 -9.97 5.33 -7.38
N HIS A 131 -11.11 4.68 -7.12
CA HIS A 131 -12.31 5.40 -6.73
C HIS A 131 -12.10 6.02 -5.33
N PRO A 132 -12.60 7.24 -5.05
CA PRO A 132 -12.40 7.91 -3.76
C PRO A 132 -12.81 7.11 -2.52
N SER A 133 -13.78 6.19 -2.65
CA SER A 133 -14.20 5.35 -1.52
C SER A 133 -13.09 4.41 -1.00
N MET A 134 -12.08 4.12 -1.83
CA MET A 134 -10.89 3.35 -1.43
C MET A 134 -9.98 4.10 -0.45
N LEU A 135 -10.07 5.43 -0.38
CA LEU A 135 -9.14 6.26 0.37
C LEU A 135 -9.38 6.25 1.87
N GLY A 136 -10.56 5.81 2.31
CA GLY A 136 -10.95 5.84 3.70
C GLY A 136 -11.47 4.52 4.25
N PHE A 137 -12.06 3.63 3.45
CA PHE A 137 -12.95 2.56 3.95
C PHE A 137 -12.40 1.67 5.07
N TYR A 138 -11.08 1.55 5.22
CA TYR A 138 -10.45 0.83 6.31
C TYR A 138 -10.77 1.39 7.71
N HIS A 139 -11.25 2.65 7.85
CA HIS A 139 -11.81 3.14 9.13
C HIS A 139 -13.07 2.37 9.57
N MET A 140 -13.76 1.74 8.63
CA MET A 140 -14.92 0.87 8.89
C MET A 140 -14.51 -0.56 9.27
N CYS A 141 -13.22 -0.81 9.50
CA CYS A 141 -12.68 -2.13 9.82
C CYS A 141 -12.11 -2.17 11.26
N PRO A 142 -12.96 -2.37 12.28
CA PRO A 142 -12.54 -2.27 13.69
C PRO A 142 -11.56 -3.36 14.14
N MET A 143 -11.43 -4.45 13.37
CA MET A 143 -10.53 -5.57 13.64
C MET A 143 -9.20 -5.48 12.87
N LEU A 144 -8.98 -4.39 12.12
CA LEU A 144 -7.81 -4.23 11.25
C LEU A 144 -6.50 -4.16 12.06
N GLN A 145 -5.58 -5.08 11.75
CA GLN A 145 -4.28 -5.22 12.39
C GLN A 145 -3.11 -5.02 11.41
N ASP A 146 -3.31 -5.27 10.11
CA ASP A 146 -2.28 -5.19 9.07
C ASP A 146 -2.84 -4.36 7.89
N LEU A 147 -2.27 -3.18 7.66
CA LEU A 147 -2.63 -2.32 6.54
C LEU A 147 -1.41 -2.12 5.65
N ARG A 148 -1.60 -2.39 4.36
CA ARG A 148 -0.57 -2.20 3.34
C ARG A 148 -1.10 -1.36 2.20
N ILE A 149 -0.32 -0.38 1.81
CA ILE A 149 -0.61 0.51 0.69
C ILE A 149 0.62 0.47 -0.20
N GLU A 150 0.50 -0.16 -1.37
CA GLU A 150 1.56 -0.28 -2.35
C GLU A 150 1.21 0.47 -3.64
N GLY A 151 2.16 1.05 -4.35
CA GLY A 151 1.86 1.57 -5.69
C GLY A 151 3.05 2.12 -6.44
N SER A 152 3.18 1.80 -7.72
CA SER A 152 4.25 2.34 -8.56
C SER A 152 3.73 3.20 -9.70
N VAL A 153 4.36 4.35 -9.92
CA VAL A 153 4.16 5.16 -11.13
C VAL A 153 4.80 4.53 -12.36
N LYS A 154 5.70 3.58 -12.17
CA LYS A 154 6.29 2.78 -13.24
C LYS A 154 5.33 1.64 -13.57
N GLY A 155 4.71 1.72 -14.74
CA GLY A 155 3.99 0.59 -15.34
C GLY A 155 4.74 0.04 -16.54
N ARG A 156 4.40 -1.19 -16.94
CA ARG A 156 4.74 -1.67 -18.27
C ARG A 156 3.56 -1.41 -19.20
N ASP A 157 3.82 -0.80 -20.36
CA ASP A 157 2.90 -0.86 -21.49
C ASP A 157 2.84 -2.32 -21.95
N LEU A 158 1.71 -2.99 -21.68
CA LEU A 158 1.53 -4.39 -22.00
C LEU A 158 1.44 -4.64 -23.51
N HIS A 159 1.21 -3.60 -24.33
CA HIS A 159 1.18 -3.71 -25.79
C HIS A 159 2.56 -3.53 -26.43
N LYS A 160 3.42 -2.71 -25.82
CA LYS A 160 4.74 -2.34 -26.39
C LYS A 160 5.92 -2.89 -25.60
N GLY A 161 5.70 -3.47 -24.43
CA GLY A 161 6.75 -3.97 -23.54
C GLY A 161 7.65 -2.88 -22.94
N GLN A 162 7.31 -1.60 -23.12
CA GLN A 162 8.10 -0.46 -22.66
C GLN A 162 7.63 0.01 -21.28
N ASP A 163 8.56 0.52 -20.48
CA ASP A 163 8.23 1.19 -19.23
C ASP A 163 7.53 2.52 -19.53
N VAL A 164 6.37 2.72 -18.91
CA VAL A 164 5.58 3.95 -18.98
C VAL A 164 5.44 4.52 -17.58
N TYR A 165 5.82 5.79 -17.46
CA TYR A 165 5.61 6.57 -16.26
C TYR A 165 4.26 7.26 -16.35
N TRP A 166 3.36 6.93 -15.43
CA TRP A 166 2.07 7.60 -15.34
C TRP A 166 2.29 8.99 -14.70
N SER A 167 1.69 10.06 -15.25
CA SER A 167 1.71 11.38 -14.59
C SER A 167 0.78 11.34 -13.37
N VAL A 168 1.37 11.16 -12.19
CA VAL A 168 0.61 10.87 -10.96
C VAL A 168 1.26 11.52 -9.74
N VAL A 169 1.49 12.83 -9.76
CA VAL A 169 1.88 13.48 -8.50
C VAL A 169 0.60 13.79 -7.72
N ASN A 170 0.49 13.31 -6.47
CA ASN A 170 -0.63 13.61 -5.54
C ASN A 170 -2.02 13.14 -5.97
N ARG A 171 -2.19 11.89 -6.43
CA ARG A 171 -3.55 11.43 -6.74
C ARG A 171 -4.43 11.20 -5.51
N TYR A 172 -3.83 10.90 -4.37
CA TYR A 172 -4.57 10.37 -3.23
C TYR A 172 -4.17 11.03 -1.92
N GLU A 173 -5.18 11.21 -1.07
CA GLU A 173 -5.03 11.57 0.32
C GLU A 173 -5.67 10.47 1.17
N PHE A 174 -4.86 9.72 1.91
CA PHE A 174 -5.29 8.67 2.81
C PHE A 174 -5.45 9.22 4.22
N HIS A 175 -6.55 8.84 4.87
CA HIS A 175 -6.84 9.19 6.26
C HIS A 175 -6.84 7.93 7.12
N ILE A 176 -5.67 7.58 7.68
CA ILE A 176 -5.48 6.34 8.44
C ILE A 176 -5.91 6.53 9.88
N HIS A 177 -7.04 5.90 10.22
CA HIS A 177 -7.51 5.74 11.59
C HIS A 177 -7.90 4.27 11.83
N ALA A 178 -7.05 3.55 12.54
CA ALA A 178 -7.23 2.13 12.85
C ALA A 178 -6.66 1.83 14.25
N PRO A 179 -7.48 1.91 15.32
CA PRO A 179 -7.00 1.81 16.70
C PRO A 179 -6.31 0.49 17.08
N ARG A 180 -6.59 -0.59 16.34
CA ARG A 180 -6.00 -1.93 16.53
C ARG A 180 -4.88 -2.26 15.55
N LEU A 181 -4.43 -1.29 14.76
CA LEU A 181 -3.39 -1.51 13.76
C LEU A 181 -2.06 -1.82 14.42
N GLU A 182 -1.51 -3.00 14.15
CA GLU A 182 -0.23 -3.47 14.66
C GLU A 182 0.90 -3.32 13.63
N PHE A 183 0.54 -3.36 12.35
CA PHE A 183 1.47 -3.30 11.22
C PHE A 183 0.97 -2.35 10.14
N LEU A 184 1.84 -1.41 9.72
CA LEU A 184 1.60 -0.49 8.62
C LEU A 184 2.75 -0.56 7.61
N GLU A 185 2.45 -0.80 6.34
CA GLU A 185 3.44 -0.76 5.25
C GLU A 185 2.96 0.21 4.17
N ILE A 186 3.79 1.21 3.89
CA ILE A 186 3.63 2.16 2.80
C ILE A 186 4.81 1.95 1.85
N ASP A 187 4.53 1.43 0.66
CA ASP A 187 5.53 1.11 -0.36
C ASP A 187 5.10 1.68 -1.71
N GLU A 188 5.41 2.96 -1.94
CA GLU A 188 4.81 3.67 -3.06
C GLU A 188 5.70 4.73 -3.71
N THR A 189 5.52 4.94 -5.01
CA THR A 189 6.19 5.99 -5.79
C THR A 189 5.19 6.91 -6.49
N VAL A 190 3.90 6.84 -6.11
CA VAL A 190 2.79 7.68 -6.63
C VAL A 190 2.56 8.95 -5.82
N PHE A 191 3.38 9.16 -4.80
CA PHE A 191 3.38 10.32 -3.91
C PHE A 191 2.02 10.60 -3.30
N ALA A 192 1.39 9.55 -2.76
CA ALA A 192 0.17 9.71 -1.97
C ALA A 192 0.46 10.53 -0.70
N THR A 193 -0.53 11.30 -0.26
CA THR A 193 -0.48 12.02 1.01
C THR A 193 -1.14 11.18 2.10
N PHE A 194 -0.53 11.12 3.29
CA PHE A 194 -1.02 10.30 4.39
C PHE A 194 -1.27 11.17 5.62
N LYS A 195 -2.51 11.21 6.09
CA LYS A 195 -2.93 11.79 7.36
C LYS A 195 -3.18 10.64 8.33
N ILE A 196 -2.28 10.48 9.28
CA ILE A 196 -2.27 9.32 10.18
C ILE A 196 -2.59 9.83 11.58
N ASN A 197 -3.73 9.38 12.10
CA ASN A 197 -4.19 9.69 13.44
C ASN A 197 -3.58 8.70 14.45
N GLU A 198 -3.87 8.85 15.74
CA GLU A 198 -3.32 7.98 16.79
C GLU A 198 -3.51 6.48 16.49
N LEU A 199 -2.38 5.74 16.38
CA LEU A 199 -2.32 4.29 16.24
C LEU A 199 -1.69 3.67 17.50
N PRO A 200 -2.44 3.57 18.62
CA PRO A 200 -1.87 3.26 19.94
C PRO A 200 -1.29 1.84 20.04
N THR A 201 -1.67 0.94 19.12
CA THR A 201 -1.25 -0.45 19.10
C THR A 201 -0.14 -0.74 18.08
N LEU A 202 0.29 0.27 17.31
CA LEU A 202 1.26 0.09 16.23
C LEU A 202 2.59 -0.46 16.77
N GLN A 203 3.00 -1.60 16.23
CA GLN A 203 4.25 -2.27 16.61
C GLN A 203 5.33 -2.00 15.59
N GLU A 204 5.02 -2.16 14.30
CA GLU A 204 5.99 -2.01 13.22
C GLU A 204 5.41 -1.19 12.08
N ALA A 205 6.22 -0.25 11.60
CA ALA A 205 5.92 0.50 10.40
C ALA A 205 7.05 0.37 9.37
N ARG A 206 6.69 0.21 8.10
CA ARG A 206 7.62 0.06 6.98
C ARG A 206 7.37 1.13 5.93
N PHE A 207 8.44 1.83 5.56
CA PHE A 207 8.37 2.98 4.67
C PHE A 207 9.27 2.85 3.48
N ASN A 208 8.66 2.93 2.31
CA ASN A 208 9.33 3.11 1.04
C ASN A 208 8.51 4.06 0.17
N SER A 209 8.42 5.33 0.59
CA SER A 209 7.86 6.40 -0.23
C SER A 209 8.98 7.27 -0.80
N GLY A 210 9.06 7.42 -2.11
CA GLY A 210 10.15 8.17 -2.73
C GLY A 210 10.08 8.23 -4.25
N PHE A 211 11.07 8.89 -4.84
CA PHE A 211 11.16 9.13 -6.28
C PHE A 211 12.34 8.41 -6.94
N PHE A 212 12.93 7.39 -6.30
CA PHE A 212 14.09 6.69 -6.83
C PHE A 212 13.90 6.25 -8.28
N GLU A 213 12.74 5.67 -8.60
CA GLU A 213 12.42 5.19 -9.95
C GLU A 213 12.07 6.32 -10.93
N THR A 214 11.76 7.53 -10.47
CA THR A 214 11.23 8.62 -11.30
C THR A 214 12.03 9.90 -11.28
N ARG A 215 13.15 9.91 -10.55
CA ARG A 215 13.97 11.08 -10.32
C ARG A 215 14.41 11.76 -11.61
N GLU A 216 14.77 10.98 -12.63
CA GLU A 216 15.23 11.49 -13.92
C GLU A 216 14.13 12.24 -14.69
N HIS A 217 12.87 12.03 -14.32
CA HIS A 217 11.70 12.62 -14.96
C HIS A 217 11.12 13.80 -14.19
N LEU A 218 11.69 14.17 -13.05
CA LEU A 218 11.19 15.21 -12.16
C LEU A 218 12.15 16.40 -12.12
N SER A 219 11.59 17.60 -12.18
CA SER A 219 12.36 18.82 -11.95
C SER A 219 12.81 18.90 -10.49
N GLY A 220 13.86 19.69 -10.23
CA GLY A 220 14.32 19.90 -8.85
C GLY A 220 13.26 20.49 -7.92
N ILE A 221 12.31 21.29 -8.45
CA ILE A 221 11.20 21.85 -7.66
C ILE A 221 10.21 20.74 -7.25
N GLU A 222 9.86 19.85 -8.19
CA GLU A 222 8.98 18.71 -7.90
C GLU A 222 9.62 17.77 -6.88
N LEU A 223 10.89 17.41 -7.06
CA LEU A 223 11.62 16.59 -6.10
C LEU A 223 11.61 17.18 -4.68
N TRP A 224 11.74 18.52 -4.58
CA TRP A 224 11.68 19.21 -3.30
C TRP A 224 10.30 19.13 -2.64
N ASP A 225 9.23 19.38 -3.39
CA ASP A 225 7.87 19.32 -2.85
C ASP A 225 7.43 17.90 -2.51
N LEU A 226 7.91 16.90 -3.26
CA LEU A 226 7.69 15.48 -2.96
C LEU A 226 8.45 15.06 -1.70
N SER A 227 9.70 15.49 -1.54
CA SER A 227 10.49 15.18 -0.34
C SER A 227 9.84 15.70 0.95
N LYS A 228 9.21 16.89 0.90
CA LYS A 228 8.44 17.42 2.05
C LYS A 228 7.29 16.50 2.46
N LYS A 229 6.62 15.85 1.50
CA LYS A 229 5.52 14.93 1.79
C LYS A 229 6.02 13.65 2.42
N VAL A 230 7.10 13.07 1.88
CA VAL A 230 7.77 11.92 2.47
C VAL A 230 8.11 12.19 3.94
N ILE A 231 8.61 13.39 4.25
CA ILE A 231 8.90 13.80 5.62
C ILE A 231 7.66 13.96 6.47
N SER A 232 6.60 14.57 5.92
CA SER A 232 5.35 14.72 6.65
C SER A 232 4.75 13.37 7.04
N THR A 233 4.76 12.39 6.13
CA THR A 233 4.32 11.02 6.40
C THR A 233 5.25 10.33 7.39
N PHE A 234 6.56 10.41 7.18
CA PHE A 234 7.53 9.86 8.12
C PHE A 234 7.37 10.45 9.53
N ALA A 235 7.08 11.76 9.63
CA ALA A 235 6.91 12.48 10.88
C ALA A 235 5.61 12.14 11.62
N SER A 236 4.55 11.75 10.91
CA SER A 236 3.31 11.29 11.56
C SER A 236 3.45 9.88 12.14
N GLU A 237 4.34 9.05 11.59
CA GLU A 237 4.42 7.62 11.96
C GLU A 237 5.60 7.25 12.86
N ALA A 238 6.75 7.89 12.65
CA ALA A 238 7.95 7.58 13.42
C ALA A 238 7.75 7.74 14.94
N PRO A 239 7.06 8.78 15.46
CA PRO A 239 6.86 8.93 16.90
C PRO A 239 6.00 7.84 17.56
N ILE A 240 5.12 7.19 16.79
CA ILE A 240 4.12 6.24 17.31
C ILE A 240 4.52 4.77 17.10
N SER A 241 5.56 4.51 16.31
CA SER A 241 6.02 3.16 15.96
C SER A 241 7.10 2.65 16.92
N LYS A 242 6.96 1.41 17.44
CA LYS A 242 8.00 0.77 18.28
C LYS A 242 9.17 0.24 17.46
N SER A 243 8.90 -0.29 16.27
CA SER A 243 9.88 -0.76 15.29
C SER A 243 9.64 -0.04 13.98
N MET A 244 10.70 0.37 13.30
CA MET A 244 10.61 1.05 12.02
C MET A 244 11.60 0.46 11.02
N ILE A 245 11.12 0.24 9.79
CA ILE A 245 11.97 -0.11 8.64
C ILE A 245 11.85 1.02 7.62
N VAL A 246 12.97 1.69 7.36
CA VAL A 246 13.03 2.78 6.37
C VAL A 246 13.84 2.29 5.18
N ARG A 247 13.20 2.20 4.02
CA ARG A 247 13.82 1.73 2.79
C ARG A 247 14.38 2.87 1.96
N ASP A 248 15.14 2.47 0.93
CA ASP A 248 16.00 3.36 0.16
C ASP A 248 15.26 4.52 -0.50
N GLY A 249 14.03 4.32 -1.01
CA GLY A 249 13.25 5.38 -1.63
C GLY A 249 12.94 6.54 -0.66
N CYS A 250 12.63 6.20 0.59
CA CYS A 250 12.41 7.19 1.65
C CYS A 250 13.72 7.90 2.02
N LEU A 251 14.78 7.13 2.24
CA LEU A 251 16.08 7.68 2.63
C LEU A 251 16.69 8.57 1.55
N GLU A 252 16.50 8.25 0.27
CA GLU A 252 16.90 9.11 -0.84
C GLU A 252 16.15 10.44 -0.80
N ALA A 253 14.82 10.42 -0.61
CA ALA A 253 14.02 11.64 -0.54
C ALA A 253 14.43 12.53 0.63
N LEU A 254 14.65 11.94 1.81
CA LEU A 254 15.15 12.63 3.00
C LEU A 254 16.53 13.26 2.74
N GLY A 255 17.46 12.47 2.21
CA GLY A 255 18.83 12.92 1.92
C GLY A 255 18.90 13.98 0.82
N PHE A 256 18.10 13.85 -0.24
CA PHE A 256 17.99 14.86 -1.30
C PHE A 256 17.54 16.20 -0.72
N MET A 257 16.52 16.18 0.14
CA MET A 257 16.01 17.39 0.77
C MET A 257 17.07 18.02 1.68
N PHE A 258 17.74 17.21 2.51
CA PHE A 258 18.81 17.68 3.37
C PHE A 258 19.94 18.33 2.56
N LYS A 259 20.41 17.67 1.49
CA LYS A 259 21.43 18.21 0.58
C LYS A 259 21.00 19.54 -0.04
N ARG A 260 19.73 19.65 -0.45
CA ARG A 260 19.20 20.90 -1.03
C ARG A 260 19.10 22.02 0.01
N MET A 261 18.79 21.71 1.27
CA MET A 261 18.83 22.68 2.37
C MET A 261 20.25 23.17 2.66
N ARG A 262 21.25 22.27 2.58
CA ARG A 262 22.66 22.66 2.68
C ARG A 262 23.09 23.58 1.55
N LEU A 263 22.65 23.32 0.32
CA LEU A 263 23.00 24.17 -0.83
C LEU A 263 22.30 25.54 -0.80
N SER A 264 21.11 25.64 -0.23
CA SER A 264 20.38 26.91 -0.14
C SER A 264 20.80 27.79 1.05
N ARG A 265 21.52 27.22 2.02
CA ARG A 265 22.02 27.93 3.21
C ARG A 265 23.54 28.08 3.12
N ALA A 266 24.04 29.27 3.44
CA ALA A 266 25.49 29.52 3.46
C ALA A 266 26.23 28.77 4.59
N ASP A 267 25.49 28.24 5.58
CA ASP A 267 26.03 27.57 6.76
C ASP A 267 25.41 26.17 6.92
N GLU A 268 26.30 25.17 6.94
CA GLU A 268 25.96 23.76 7.14
C GLU A 268 25.31 23.50 8.50
N MET A 269 25.77 24.20 9.55
CA MET A 269 25.20 24.08 10.90
C MET A 269 23.76 24.58 10.92
N ALA A 270 23.46 25.68 10.21
CA ALA A 270 22.11 26.20 10.07
C ALA A 270 21.17 25.25 9.31
N ALA A 271 21.68 24.53 8.31
CA ALA A 271 20.91 23.50 7.60
C ALA A 271 20.64 22.28 8.49
N GLY A 272 21.65 21.82 9.24
CA GLY A 272 21.52 20.74 10.21
C GLY A 272 20.50 21.06 11.31
N ASN A 273 20.59 22.23 11.92
CA ASN A 273 19.65 22.68 12.95
C ASN A 273 18.23 22.77 12.41
N TYR A 274 18.04 23.34 11.21
CA TYR A 274 16.71 23.39 10.60
C TYR A 274 16.17 21.99 10.32
N PHE A 275 16.98 21.10 9.75
CA PHE A 275 16.57 19.73 9.52
C PHE A 275 16.17 19.03 10.82
N ALA A 276 16.92 19.20 11.90
CA ALA A 276 16.57 18.68 13.23
C ALA A 276 15.23 19.24 13.77
N THR A 277 14.86 20.49 13.44
CA THR A 277 13.56 21.05 13.86
C THR A 277 12.34 20.45 13.14
N ILE A 278 12.52 19.99 11.90
CA ILE A 278 11.43 19.39 11.11
C ILE A 278 11.43 17.86 11.21
N PHE A 279 12.52 17.27 11.70
CA PHE A 279 12.63 15.84 11.87
C PHE A 279 11.90 15.40 13.15
N PRO A 280 11.05 14.35 13.08
CA PRO A 280 10.24 13.92 14.22
C PRO A 280 11.11 13.38 15.35
N SER A 281 10.74 13.68 16.60
CA SER A 281 11.30 12.99 17.75
C SER A 281 10.71 11.57 17.84
N MET A 282 11.57 10.57 17.93
CA MET A 282 11.19 9.15 17.96
C MET A 282 11.33 8.60 19.38
N THR A 283 10.51 9.09 20.29
CA THR A 283 10.62 8.76 21.72
C THR A 283 10.15 7.35 22.07
N VAL A 284 9.31 6.73 21.23
CA VAL A 284 8.75 5.38 21.46
C VAL A 284 9.51 4.30 20.69
N THR A 285 10.18 4.66 19.59
CA THR A 285 10.92 3.75 18.73
C THR A 285 12.09 3.10 19.46
N ARG A 286 12.18 1.77 19.36
CA ARG A 286 13.20 0.92 20.00
C ARG A 286 14.14 0.26 19.00
N THR A 287 13.68 0.09 17.76
CA THR A 287 14.46 -0.53 16.69
C THR A 287 14.25 0.24 15.40
N ILE A 288 15.33 0.53 14.70
CA ILE A 288 15.31 1.09 13.35
C ILE A 288 16.16 0.20 12.46
N SER A 289 15.58 -0.27 11.36
CA SER A 289 16.29 -0.93 10.28
C SER A 289 16.31 -0.01 9.07
N LEU A 290 17.49 0.23 8.52
CA LEU A 290 17.69 1.10 7.37
C LEU A 290 18.17 0.26 6.18
N GLU A 291 17.48 0.35 5.04
CA GLU A 291 17.92 -0.25 3.79
C GLU A 291 18.56 0.86 2.94
N ILE A 292 19.87 1.04 3.10
CA ILE A 292 20.63 2.10 2.41
C ILE A 292 21.24 1.54 1.13
N GLY A 293 20.72 1.98 -0.01
CA GLY A 293 21.28 1.72 -1.34
C GLY A 293 21.84 2.99 -2.01
N HIS A 294 21.27 4.16 -1.70
CA HIS A 294 21.63 5.44 -2.32
C HIS A 294 22.54 6.30 -1.43
N ASN A 295 23.47 7.04 -2.05
CA ASN A 295 24.49 7.82 -1.30
C ASN A 295 23.91 8.96 -0.44
N TYR A 296 22.83 9.60 -0.89
CA TYR A 296 22.12 10.64 -0.12
C TYR A 296 21.62 10.18 1.25
N ALA A 297 21.32 8.88 1.42
CA ALA A 297 20.89 8.35 2.71
C ALA A 297 21.97 8.50 3.80
N TRP A 298 23.25 8.45 3.43
CA TRP A 298 24.35 8.61 4.39
C TRP A 298 24.43 10.02 4.97
N ASP A 299 24.04 11.04 4.20
CA ASP A 299 24.09 12.44 4.64
C ASP A 299 23.06 12.74 5.74
N VAL A 300 21.94 12.01 5.78
CA VAL A 300 20.85 12.23 6.75
C VAL A 300 20.98 11.34 8.00
N LEU A 301 21.74 10.25 7.92
CA LEU A 301 21.86 9.26 8.98
C LEU A 301 22.22 9.86 10.37
N PRO A 302 23.20 10.77 10.51
CA PRO A 302 23.52 11.35 11.83
C PRO A 302 22.33 12.06 12.48
N TYR A 303 21.49 12.70 11.68
CA TYR A 303 20.29 13.41 12.17
C TYR A 303 19.20 12.43 12.58
N MET A 304 18.99 11.34 11.83
CA MET A 304 18.06 10.28 12.21
C MET A 304 18.43 9.65 13.56
N LEU A 305 19.73 9.37 13.76
CA LEU A 305 20.25 8.82 15.01
C LEU A 305 20.13 9.83 16.18
N SER A 306 20.33 11.12 15.92
CA SER A 306 20.15 12.15 16.96
C SER A 306 18.69 12.30 17.42
N ALA A 307 17.73 12.03 16.55
CA ALA A 307 16.30 12.11 16.84
C ALA A 307 15.74 10.88 17.57
N THR A 308 16.59 9.88 17.81
CA THR A 308 16.25 8.58 18.39
C THR A 308 17.09 8.32 19.65
N PRO A 309 16.92 9.11 20.72
CA PRO A 309 17.80 9.09 21.90
C PRO A 309 17.78 7.78 22.70
N ARG A 310 16.95 6.81 22.31
CA ARG A 310 16.72 5.53 22.99
C ARG A 310 17.23 4.32 22.20
N LEU A 311 17.83 4.52 21.02
CA LEU A 311 18.48 3.47 20.24
C LEU A 311 19.87 3.14 20.78
#